data_AF-A0A3C0UR77-F1
#
_entry.id   AF-A0A3C0UR77-F1
#
_cell.length_a   1.000
_cell.length_b   1.000
_cell.length_c   1.000
_cell.angle_alpha   90.00
_cell.angle_beta   90.00
_cell.angle_gamma   90.00
#
_symmetry.space_group_name_H-M   'P 1'
#
loop_
_entity.id
_entity.type
_entity.pdbx_description
1 polymer ?
#
loop_
_entity_poly.entity_id
_entity_poly.type
_entity_poly.pdbx_seq_one_letter_code
_entity_poly.pdbx_strand_id
1 'polypeptide(L)'
;MTIFTYPKHPSSLGTKRTAFCPSHWRLHVASIFFLAFCLWGGFHSPLLAQTTLVKNINPSGSSSPAGFTVLGTNFYFRANDGTNGIELWKTDGTADGTVMVKDINPSGNSSPAGFTVLGTNLYFQATDGING
;
A
#
# COMPACT_ATOMS: atom_id res chain seq x y z
N MET A 1 -9.90 1.66 13.24
CA MET A 1 -8.54 1.12 13.07
C MET A 1 -7.97 1.63 11.76
N THR A 2 -6.74 2.13 11.82
CA THR A 2 -6.09 2.90 10.76
C THR A 2 -5.40 1.96 9.78
N ILE A 3 -5.80 1.99 8.51
CA ILE A 3 -5.12 1.25 7.45
C ILE A 3 -4.02 2.14 6.89
N PHE A 4 -2.80 1.62 6.93
CA PHE A 4 -1.58 2.27 6.48
C PHE A 4 -1.03 1.50 5.29
N THR A 5 -0.63 2.20 4.24
CA THR A 5 0.03 1.60 3.07
C THR A 5 1.52 1.90 3.09
N TYR A 6 2.34 0.89 2.80
CA TYR A 6 3.75 1.09 2.46
C TYR A 6 3.88 1.20 0.93
N PRO A 7 4.52 2.24 0.38
CA PRO A 7 4.85 2.28 -1.04
C PRO A 7 5.75 1.10 -1.39
N LYS A 8 5.42 0.39 -2.48
CA LYS A 8 6.30 -0.65 -3.03
C LYS A 8 7.67 -0.02 -3.33
N HIS A 9 8.73 -0.64 -2.82
CA HIS A 9 10.09 -0.30 -3.22
C HIS A 9 10.20 -0.46 -4.75
N PRO A 10 10.73 0.53 -5.49
CA PRO A 10 11.01 0.32 -6.90
C PRO A 10 12.00 -0.84 -7.01
N SER A 11 11.59 -1.91 -7.69
CA SER A 11 12.45 -3.05 -7.99
C SER A 11 13.50 -2.59 -8.99
N SER A 12 14.70 -2.30 -8.51
CA SER A 12 15.87 -2.00 -9.33
C SER A 12 16.48 -3.28 -9.87
N LEU A 13 16.01 -3.74 -11.03
CA LEU A 13 16.80 -4.64 -11.88
C LEU A 13 16.77 -4.15 -13.32
N GLY A 14 17.75 -3.28 -13.59
CA GLY A 14 18.09 -2.74 -14.90
C GLY A 14 19.53 -2.24 -14.89
N THR A 15 20.47 -3.08 -14.44
CA THR A 15 21.91 -2.80 -14.46
C THR A 15 22.41 -2.68 -15.89
N LYS A 16 22.42 -1.46 -16.44
CA LYS A 16 23.42 -1.01 -17.42
C LYS A 16 23.61 0.49 -17.29
N ARG A 17 24.75 0.91 -16.74
CA ARG A 17 25.57 2.00 -17.30
C ARG A 17 26.96 1.92 -16.66
N THR A 18 27.90 1.51 -17.50
CA THR A 18 29.34 1.43 -17.28
C THR A 18 29.88 2.77 -16.76
N ALA A 19 30.50 2.78 -15.58
CA ALA A 19 31.25 3.93 -15.09
C ALA A 19 32.55 4.07 -15.87
N PHE A 20 32.65 5.13 -16.66
CA PHE A 20 33.87 5.56 -17.34
C PHE A 20 34.75 6.27 -16.32
N CYS A 21 35.97 5.77 -16.11
CA CYS A 21 37.00 6.45 -15.33
C CYS A 21 37.87 7.26 -16.30
N PRO A 22 37.95 8.60 -16.22
CA PRO A 22 38.98 9.33 -16.92
C PRO A 22 40.21 9.42 -16.01
N SER A 23 41.18 8.59 -16.34
CA SER A 23 42.57 8.77 -15.96
C SER A 23 43.11 10.12 -16.46
N HIS A 24 43.73 10.87 -15.55
CA HIS A 24 44.72 11.93 -15.77
C HIS A 24 44.18 13.31 -16.19
N TRP A 25 44.06 14.24 -15.23
CA TRP A 25 44.37 15.66 -15.47
C TRP A 25 45.31 16.20 -14.39
N ARG A 26 46.47 16.70 -14.85
CA ARG A 26 47.55 17.32 -14.06
C ARG A 26 47.07 18.66 -13.49
N LEU A 27 47.42 18.91 -12.23
CA LEU A 27 47.15 20.15 -11.49
C LEU A 27 47.90 21.34 -12.12
N HIS A 28 47.21 22.46 -12.34
CA HIS A 28 47.76 23.81 -12.15
C HIS A 28 46.63 24.80 -11.78
N VAL A 29 46.70 25.24 -10.52
CA VAL A 29 46.28 26.52 -9.91
C VAL A 29 44.85 27.09 -10.08
N ALA A 30 44.33 27.41 -8.88
CA ALA A 30 43.45 28.52 -8.51
C ALA A 30 41.94 28.41 -8.77
N SER A 31 41.20 28.05 -7.73
CA SER A 31 40.11 28.90 -7.21
C SER A 31 39.57 28.33 -5.90
N ILE A 32 39.64 29.14 -4.85
CA ILE A 32 38.96 28.90 -3.59
C ILE A 32 37.49 29.26 -3.81
N PHE A 33 36.69 28.26 -4.16
CA PHE A 33 35.25 28.24 -3.86
C PHE A 33 34.95 26.88 -3.23
N PHE A 34 34.89 26.88 -1.89
CA PHE A 34 34.25 25.81 -1.15
C PHE A 34 32.78 25.76 -1.58
N LEU A 35 32.41 24.75 -2.37
CA LEU A 35 31.11 24.07 -2.43
C LEU A 35 31.10 23.13 -3.65
N ALA A 36 31.84 22.01 -3.56
CA ALA A 36 31.64 20.90 -4.49
C ALA A 36 32.22 19.60 -3.91
N PHE A 37 31.55 19.03 -2.91
CA PHE A 37 31.79 17.65 -2.52
C PHE A 37 30.45 16.97 -2.22
N CYS A 38 29.73 16.60 -3.28
CA CYS A 38 28.84 15.43 -3.26
C CYS A 38 28.50 15.03 -4.71
N LEU A 39 29.42 14.40 -5.43
CA LEU A 39 29.15 13.88 -6.78
C LEU A 39 29.65 12.44 -7.01
N TRP A 40 29.98 11.68 -5.97
CA TRP A 40 30.30 10.25 -6.13
C TRP A 40 29.91 9.44 -4.89
N GLY A 41 28.60 9.30 -4.71
CA GLY A 41 28.03 8.52 -3.62
C GLY A 41 26.54 8.80 -3.55
N GLY A 42 25.78 8.18 -4.46
CA GLY A 42 24.33 8.19 -4.43
C GLY A 42 23.83 7.51 -3.16
N PHE A 43 23.86 8.23 -2.04
CA PHE A 43 22.92 8.05 -0.96
C PHE A 43 21.55 8.33 -1.58
N HIS A 44 20.91 7.27 -2.08
CA HIS A 44 19.48 7.25 -2.13
C HIS A 44 19.07 7.38 -0.66
N SER A 45 18.76 8.60 -0.22
CA SER A 45 17.95 8.78 0.98
C SER A 45 16.81 7.79 0.83
N PRO A 46 16.63 6.82 1.74
CA PRO A 46 15.38 6.09 1.75
C PRO A 46 14.34 7.19 1.93
N LEU A 47 13.61 7.50 0.85
CA LEU A 47 12.46 8.37 0.93
C LEU A 47 11.58 7.66 1.95
N LEU A 48 11.58 8.18 3.18
CA LEU A 48 10.91 7.54 4.30
C LEU A 48 9.51 7.26 3.80
N ALA A 49 9.18 5.98 3.69
CA ALA A 49 7.85 5.53 3.32
C ALA A 49 6.90 6.12 4.36
N GLN A 50 6.35 7.30 4.07
CA GLN A 50 5.50 7.98 5.02
C GLN A 50 4.21 7.20 5.07
N THR A 51 3.89 6.81 6.28
CA THR A 51 2.68 6.08 6.59
C THR A 51 1.52 7.06 6.54
N THR A 52 0.60 6.90 5.58
CA THR A 52 -0.55 7.79 5.39
C THR A 52 -1.86 7.09 5.71
N LEU A 53 -2.81 7.84 6.25
CA LEU A 53 -4.19 7.38 6.40
C LEU A 53 -4.81 7.25 5.02
N VAL A 54 -5.22 6.03 4.65
CA VAL A 54 -5.94 5.81 3.40
C VAL A 54 -7.38 6.32 3.53
N LYS A 55 -8.13 5.83 4.52
CA LYS A 55 -9.51 6.26 4.79
C LYS A 55 -9.92 5.92 6.22
N ASN A 56 -10.70 6.80 6.85
CA ASN A 56 -11.44 6.44 8.05
C ASN A 56 -12.77 5.79 7.67
N ILE A 57 -12.88 4.48 7.87
CA ILE A 57 -14.07 3.69 7.52
C ILE A 57 -15.20 3.86 8.55
N ASN A 58 -14.86 3.94 9.84
CA ASN A 58 -15.83 4.12 10.93
C ASN A 58 -15.44 5.36 11.75
N PRO A 59 -16.07 6.52 11.50
CA PRO A 59 -15.78 7.74 12.24
C PRO A 59 -16.24 7.73 13.70
N SER A 60 -17.21 6.88 14.07
CA SER A 60 -17.79 6.81 15.41
C SER A 60 -17.21 5.70 16.29
N GLY A 61 -16.28 4.89 15.78
CA GLY A 61 -15.72 3.75 16.51
C GLY A 61 -14.57 3.03 15.82
N SER A 62 -14.29 1.80 16.25
CA SER A 62 -13.28 0.97 15.58
C SER A 62 -13.87 0.24 14.37
N SER A 63 -13.19 0.34 13.24
CA SER A 63 -13.47 -0.46 12.05
C SER A 63 -12.97 -1.92 12.12
N SER A 64 -12.04 -2.22 13.02
CA SER A 64 -11.47 -3.57 13.25
C SER A 64 -11.23 -4.42 11.98
N PRO A 65 -10.50 -3.90 10.96
CA PRO A 65 -10.23 -4.62 9.73
C PRO A 65 -9.40 -5.87 9.97
N ALA A 66 -9.75 -6.95 9.28
CA ALA A 66 -9.09 -8.25 9.38
C ALA A 66 -9.30 -9.08 8.10
N GLY A 67 -8.66 -10.25 8.02
CA GLY A 67 -8.85 -11.17 6.90
C GLY A 67 -8.37 -10.57 5.57
N PHE A 68 -7.11 -10.14 5.56
CA PHE A 68 -6.52 -9.44 4.43
C PHE A 68 -6.09 -10.40 3.32
N THR A 69 -6.38 -10.05 2.06
CA THR A 69 -5.87 -10.77 0.89
C THR A 69 -5.66 -9.84 -0.30
N VAL A 70 -4.72 -10.19 -1.19
CA VAL A 70 -4.42 -9.44 -2.41
C VAL A 70 -5.05 -10.14 -3.61
N LEU A 71 -5.81 -9.42 -4.43
CA LEU A 71 -6.24 -9.88 -5.75
C LEU A 71 -5.99 -8.77 -6.78
N GLY A 72 -5.04 -9.01 -7.69
CA GLY A 72 -4.58 -8.04 -8.67
C GLY A 72 -3.91 -6.84 -7.99
N THR A 73 -4.45 -5.64 -8.25
CA THR A 73 -3.97 -4.38 -7.63
C THR A 73 -4.73 -4.00 -6.36
N ASN A 74 -5.76 -4.77 -5.98
CA ASN A 74 -6.63 -4.45 -4.85
C ASN A 74 -6.31 -5.35 -3.65
N PHE A 75 -6.49 -4.78 -2.47
CA PHE A 75 -6.48 -5.46 -1.19
C PHE A 75 -7.91 -5.62 -0.71
N TYR A 76 -8.30 -6.83 -0.32
CA TYR A 76 -9.62 -7.16 0.20
C TYR A 76 -9.51 -7.52 1.68
N PHE A 77 -10.50 -7.10 2.46
CA PHE A 77 -10.54 -7.31 3.90
C PHE A 77 -11.96 -7.13 4.42
N ARG A 78 -12.26 -7.64 5.62
CA ARG A 78 -13.50 -7.29 6.31
C ARG A 78 -13.30 -6.03 7.14
N ALA A 79 -14.32 -5.19 7.30
CA ALA A 79 -14.30 -4.06 8.22
C ALA A 79 -15.71 -3.61 8.60
N ASN A 80 -15.82 -2.95 9.75
CA ASN A 80 -17.05 -2.30 10.22
C ASN A 80 -17.02 -0.80 9.91
N ASP A 81 -18.09 -0.23 9.34
CA ASP A 81 -18.25 1.21 9.11
C ASP A 81 -19.13 1.93 10.14
N GLY A 82 -19.69 1.18 11.09
CA GLY A 82 -20.60 1.67 12.12
C GLY A 82 -22.06 1.79 11.67
N THR A 83 -22.35 1.55 10.38
CA THR A 83 -23.71 1.65 9.80
C THR A 83 -24.21 0.30 9.31
N ASN A 84 -23.42 -0.38 8.50
CA ASN A 84 -23.75 -1.65 7.84
C ASN A 84 -23.10 -2.86 8.54
N GLY A 85 -22.42 -2.67 9.67
CA GLY A 85 -21.74 -3.77 10.36
C GLY A 85 -20.47 -4.24 9.65
N ILE A 86 -20.01 -5.44 9.99
CA ILE A 86 -18.79 -6.06 9.44
C ILE A 86 -19.08 -6.66 8.07
N GLU A 87 -18.62 -5.97 7.03
CA GLU A 87 -18.83 -6.30 5.63
C GLU A 87 -17.52 -6.51 4.86
N LEU A 88 -17.61 -6.88 3.58
CA LEU A 88 -16.46 -7.01 2.68
C LEU A 88 -16.06 -5.64 2.09
N TRP A 89 -14.79 -5.28 2.24
CA TRP A 89 -14.19 -4.05 1.73
C TRP A 89 -13.03 -4.34 0.78
N LYS A 90 -12.76 -3.38 -0.10
CA LYS A 90 -11.56 -3.35 -0.92
C LYS A 90 -10.87 -1.99 -0.85
N THR A 91 -9.56 -1.97 -1.12
CA THR A 91 -8.77 -0.75 -1.32
C THR A 91 -7.71 -0.96 -2.39
N ASP A 92 -7.42 0.07 -3.18
CA ASP A 92 -6.25 0.16 -4.05
C ASP A 92 -5.10 0.95 -3.40
N GLY A 93 -5.24 1.32 -2.13
CA GLY A 93 -4.32 2.17 -1.38
C GLY A 93 -4.68 3.67 -1.41
N THR A 94 -5.78 4.05 -2.04
CA THR A 94 -6.31 5.43 -2.05
C THR A 94 -7.60 5.54 -1.24
N ALA A 95 -7.92 6.77 -0.80
CA ALA A 95 -9.18 7.04 -0.10
C ALA A 95 -10.40 6.70 -0.97
N ASP A 96 -10.36 7.11 -2.24
CA ASP A 96 -11.45 6.95 -3.19
C ASP A 96 -11.63 5.48 -3.61
N GLY A 97 -10.53 4.74 -3.75
CA GLY A 97 -10.57 3.30 -4.03
C GLY A 97 -10.89 2.43 -2.81
N THR A 98 -11.00 3.01 -1.61
CA THR A 98 -11.39 2.29 -0.39
C THR A 98 -12.90 2.29 -0.22
N VAL A 99 -13.55 1.19 -0.61
CA VAL A 99 -15.00 1.07 -0.71
C VAL A 99 -15.50 -0.30 -0.22
N MET A 100 -16.73 -0.34 0.27
CA MET A 100 -17.45 -1.59 0.51
C MET A 100 -17.72 -2.26 -0.84
N VAL A 101 -17.43 -3.54 -0.95
CA VAL A 101 -17.66 -4.30 -2.20
C VAL A 101 -19.15 -4.50 -2.42
N LYS A 102 -19.86 -4.86 -1.34
CA LYS A 102 -21.30 -5.06 -1.27
C LYS A 102 -21.73 -5.10 0.19
N ASP A 103 -22.91 -4.58 0.49
CA ASP A 103 -23.63 -4.88 1.72
C ASP A 103 -24.22 -6.30 1.60
N ILE A 104 -23.55 -7.29 2.16
CA ILE A 104 -23.92 -8.70 2.01
C ILE A 104 -25.05 -9.06 2.98
N ASN A 105 -25.02 -8.54 4.21
CA ASN A 105 -26.08 -8.69 5.19
C ASN A 105 -26.63 -7.31 5.60
N PRO A 106 -27.67 -6.81 4.91
CA PRO A 106 -28.25 -5.50 5.20
C PRO A 106 -28.85 -5.35 6.60
N SER A 107 -29.02 -6.46 7.33
CA SER A 107 -29.59 -6.49 8.67
C SER A 107 -28.55 -6.58 9.79
N GLY A 108 -27.26 -6.71 9.47
CA GLY A 108 -26.22 -6.90 10.48
C GLY A 108 -24.83 -7.15 9.92
N ASN A 109 -24.09 -8.09 10.51
CA ASN A 109 -22.75 -8.43 10.05
C ASN A 109 -22.81 -9.61 9.08
N SER A 110 -22.15 -9.52 7.91
CA SER A 110 -21.93 -10.68 7.05
C SER A 110 -20.75 -11.55 7.49
N SER A 111 -19.88 -11.02 8.37
CA SER A 111 -18.70 -11.69 8.94
C SER A 111 -17.80 -12.42 7.91
N PRO A 112 -17.31 -11.75 6.85
CA PRO A 112 -16.51 -12.41 5.84
C PRO A 112 -15.25 -13.09 6.40
N ALA A 113 -14.95 -14.31 5.95
CA ALA A 113 -13.81 -15.11 6.37
C ALA A 113 -13.34 -16.07 5.27
N GLY A 114 -12.25 -16.81 5.51
CA GLY A 114 -11.80 -17.87 4.58
C GLY A 114 -11.32 -17.36 3.21
N PHE A 115 -10.81 -16.14 3.16
CA PHE A 115 -10.36 -15.48 1.93
C PHE A 115 -9.33 -16.32 1.16
N THR A 116 -9.71 -16.79 -0.03
CA THR A 116 -8.91 -17.64 -0.89
C THR A 116 -8.93 -17.10 -2.32
N VAL A 117 -7.76 -16.82 -2.87
CA VAL A 117 -7.63 -16.37 -4.27
C VAL A 117 -7.35 -17.57 -5.15
N LEU A 118 -8.12 -17.74 -6.23
CA LEU A 118 -7.90 -18.76 -7.24
C LEU A 118 -8.09 -18.13 -8.64
N GLY A 119 -6.98 -18.00 -9.37
CA GLY A 119 -6.95 -17.31 -10.66
C GLY A 119 -7.32 -15.83 -10.50
N THR A 120 -8.38 -15.40 -11.18
CA THR A 120 -8.90 -14.02 -11.13
C THR A 120 -10.02 -13.84 -10.10
N ASN A 121 -10.34 -14.88 -9.32
CA ASN A 121 -11.49 -14.89 -8.42
C ASN A 121 -11.05 -14.89 -6.95
N LEU A 122 -11.83 -14.21 -6.12
CA LEU A 122 -11.74 -14.26 -4.66
C LEU A 122 -12.93 -15.07 -4.12
N TYR A 123 -12.62 -16.15 -3.40
CA TYR A 123 -13.56 -16.99 -2.67
C TYR A 123 -13.49 -16.65 -1.18
N PHE A 124 -14.64 -16.59 -0.53
CA PHE A 124 -14.76 -16.34 0.90
C PHE A 124 -16.13 -16.85 1.37
N GLN A 125 -16.26 -17.10 2.66
CA GLN A 125 -17.54 -17.37 3.31
C GLN A 125 -18.07 -16.07 3.94
N ALA A 126 -19.38 -15.88 3.87
CA ALA A 126 -20.11 -14.80 4.53
C ALA A 126 -21.58 -15.21 4.65
N THR A 127 -22.28 -14.70 5.67
CA THR A 127 -23.73 -14.86 5.78
C THR A 127 -24.43 -13.65 5.15
N ASP A 128 -25.55 -13.87 4.47
CA ASP A 128 -26.44 -12.79 3.99
C ASP A 128 -27.53 -12.43 5.03
N GLY A 129 -27.47 -13.02 6.22
CA GLY A 129 -28.46 -12.87 7.29
C GLY A 129 -29.74 -13.70 7.09
N ILE A 130 -29.88 -14.42 5.98
CA ILE A 130 -31.05 -15.24 5.62
C ILE A 130 -30.64 -16.71 5.44
N ASN A 131 -29.50 -16.93 4.81
CA ASN A 131 -28.89 -18.21 4.46
C ASN A 131 -27.49 -18.27 5.09
N GLY A 132 -27.19 -19.41 5.72
CA GLY A 132 -25.91 -19.68 6.38
C GLY A 132 -24.83 -20.12 5.42
#